data_AF-A0A9E1MBC5-F1
#
_entry.id   AF-A0A9E1MBC5-F1
#
_cell.length_a   1.000
_cell.length_b   1.000
_cell.length_c   1.000
_cell.angle_alpha   90.00
_cell.angle_beta   90.00
_cell.angle_gamma   90.00
#
_symmetry.space_group_name_H-M   'P 1'
#
loop_
_entity.id
_entity.type
_entity.pdbx_description
1 polymer ?
#
loop_
_entity_poly.entity_id
_entity_poly.type
_entity_poly.pdbx_seq_one_letter_code
_entity_poly.pdbx_strand_id
1 'polypeptide(L)'
;VYKMPVLMAFYNNSDVLMEVSEKQLLSSWKEFFSTGTNWKDLDKNMTLQKYKDISDKDHLKKILAMPVHFLLESGKGFFIKDDDVILGLREELRPLIDNPVMIQQMKDVIDYRTMDYYQRRYREKQN
;
A
#
# COMPACT_ATOMS: atom_id res chain seq x y z
N VAL A 1 5.04 -6.37 -4.24
CA VAL A 1 4.37 -5.26 -4.95
C VAL A 1 3.29 -4.60 -4.09
N TYR A 2 2.32 -5.37 -3.58
CA TYR A 2 1.08 -4.83 -2.99
C TYR A 2 1.18 -3.98 -1.73
N LYS A 3 2.28 -4.02 -0.97
CA LYS A 3 2.42 -3.25 0.29
C LYS A 3 2.57 -1.75 0.07
N MET A 4 3.08 -1.36 -1.11
CA MET A 4 3.38 0.02 -1.49
C MET A 4 2.17 0.97 -1.39
N PRO A 5 1.03 0.69 -2.03
CA PRO A 5 -0.15 1.54 -1.88
C PRO A 5 -0.68 1.60 -0.44
N VAL A 6 -0.51 0.54 0.36
CA VAL A 6 -0.94 0.58 1.77
C VAL A 6 -0.03 1.49 2.60
N LEU A 7 1.29 1.41 2.41
CA LEU A 7 2.24 2.32 3.07
C LEU A 7 2.06 3.77 2.61
N MET A 8 1.71 3.99 1.34
CA MET A 8 1.40 5.32 0.82
C MET A 8 0.11 5.88 1.43
N ALA A 9 -0.88 5.04 1.72
CA ALA A 9 -2.08 5.45 2.47
C ALA A 9 -1.74 5.97 3.88
N PHE A 10 -0.77 5.36 4.57
CA PHE A 10 -0.26 5.88 5.85
C PHE A 10 0.51 7.19 5.68
N TYR A 11 1.31 7.33 4.61
CA TYR A 11 2.07 8.56 4.36
C TYR A 11 1.17 9.78 4.07
N ASN A 12 0.03 9.57 3.41
CA ASN A 12 -1.05 10.55 3.23
C ASN A 12 -0.55 11.97 2.91
N ASN A 13 0.23 12.10 1.82
CA ASN A 13 0.75 13.39 1.36
C ASN A 13 1.56 14.18 2.40
N SER A 14 2.38 13.48 3.20
CA SER A 14 3.20 14.02 4.30
C SER A 14 2.48 14.23 5.62
N ASP A 15 1.17 14.02 5.67
CA ASP A 15 0.39 14.01 6.92
C ASP A 15 0.25 12.55 7.40
N VAL A 16 1.31 12.05 8.03
CA VAL A 16 1.44 10.63 8.37
C VAL A 16 0.36 10.22 9.37
N LEU A 17 -0.43 9.22 9.00
CA LEU A 17 -1.55 8.75 9.80
C LEU A 17 -1.11 7.63 10.75
N MET A 18 -1.72 7.60 11.94
CA MET A 18 -1.63 6.43 12.83
C MET A 18 -2.50 5.27 12.35
N GLU A 19 -3.59 5.55 11.64
CA GLU A 19 -4.57 4.57 11.22
C GLU A 19 -5.10 4.92 9.83
N VAL A 20 -5.45 3.89 9.05
CA VAL A 20 -6.01 4.07 7.71
C VAL A 20 -7.40 3.46 7.59
N SER A 21 -8.32 4.25 7.07
CA SER A 21 -9.67 3.79 6.72
C SER A 21 -9.69 2.99 5.42
N GLU A 22 -10.75 2.23 5.19
CA GLU A 22 -11.00 1.56 3.90
C GLU A 22 -10.96 2.54 2.73
N LYS A 23 -11.48 3.76 2.91
CA LYS A 23 -11.50 4.79 1.88
C LYS A 23 -10.09 5.26 1.51
N GLN A 24 -9.22 5.50 2.49
CA GLN A 24 -7.82 5.89 2.25
C GLN A 24 -7.05 4.76 1.57
N LEU A 25 -7.21 3.53 2.05
CA LEU A 25 -6.61 2.34 1.44
C LEU A 25 -7.05 2.18 -0.02
N LEU A 26 -8.35 2.29 -0.28
CA LEU A 26 -8.91 2.15 -1.62
C LEU A 26 -8.42 3.25 -2.57
N SER A 27 -8.38 4.50 -2.09
CA SER A 27 -7.89 5.64 -2.86
C SER A 27 -6.44 5.42 -3.29
N SER A 28 -5.54 5.14 -2.34
CA SER A 28 -4.12 4.93 -2.63
C SER A 28 -3.88 3.68 -3.49
N TRP A 29 -4.65 2.61 -3.26
CA TRP A 29 -4.63 1.42 -4.09
C TRP A 29 -4.99 1.72 -5.55
N LYS A 30 -6.10 2.42 -5.78
CA LYS A 30 -6.56 2.77 -7.14
C LYS A 30 -5.57 3.71 -7.83
N GLU A 31 -5.05 4.70 -7.12
CA GLU A 31 -4.02 5.60 -7.62
C GLU A 31 -2.79 4.82 -8.12
N PHE A 32 -2.24 3.94 -7.28
CA PHE A 32 -1.09 3.10 -7.66
C PHE A 32 -1.36 2.22 -8.87
N PHE A 33 -2.50 1.52 -8.91
CA PHE A 33 -2.81 0.55 -9.97
C PHE A 33 -3.28 1.20 -11.28
N SER A 34 -3.84 2.41 -11.22
CA SER A 34 -4.18 3.21 -12.39
C SER A 34 -2.95 3.81 -13.09
N THR A 35 -1.81 3.88 -12.39
CA THR A 35 -0.57 4.44 -12.92
C THR A 35 0.06 3.52 -13.96
N GLY A 36 0.23 4.04 -15.18
CA GLY A 36 0.90 3.35 -16.29
C GLY A 36 0.30 1.97 -16.58
N THR A 37 1.07 0.91 -16.31
CA THR A 37 0.65 -0.49 -16.54
C THR A 37 0.60 -1.33 -15.26
N ASN A 38 0.51 -0.70 -14.09
CA ASN A 38 0.50 -1.39 -12.80
C ASN A 38 -0.71 -2.30 -12.62
N TRP A 39 -1.86 -1.92 -13.18
CA TRP A 39 -3.07 -2.76 -13.20
C TRP A 39 -2.80 -4.18 -13.69
N LYS A 40 -1.85 -4.39 -14.62
CA LYS A 40 -1.49 -5.74 -15.12
C LYS A 40 -0.99 -6.67 -14.03
N ASP A 41 -0.44 -6.12 -12.95
CA ASP A 41 0.19 -6.88 -11.89
C ASP A 41 -0.78 -7.14 -10.72
N LEU A 42 -2.05 -6.74 -10.85
CA LEU A 42 -3.08 -6.96 -9.84
C LEU A 42 -3.62 -8.39 -9.84
N ASP A 43 -3.55 -9.08 -10.99
CA ASP A 43 -3.86 -10.51 -11.12
C ASP A 43 -3.20 -11.11 -12.37
N LYS A 44 -3.13 -12.43 -12.46
CA LYS A 44 -2.68 -13.13 -13.68
C LYS A 44 -3.66 -12.88 -14.82
N ASN A 45 -3.14 -12.70 -16.04
CA ASN A 45 -3.94 -12.48 -17.26
C ASN A 45 -4.93 -11.30 -17.15
N MET A 46 -4.53 -10.25 -16.43
CA MET A 46 -5.31 -9.03 -16.30
C MET A 46 -5.37 -8.28 -17.64
N THR A 47 -6.57 -7.81 -17.99
CA THR A 47 -6.79 -6.88 -19.12
C THR A 47 -7.26 -5.54 -18.57
N LEU A 48 -7.14 -4.48 -19.36
CA LEU A 48 -7.60 -3.15 -18.93
C LEU A 48 -9.11 -3.15 -18.65
N GLN A 49 -9.90 -3.89 -19.45
CA GLN A 49 -11.34 -4.03 -19.23
C GLN A 49 -11.62 -4.72 -17.90
N LYS A 50 -11.00 -5.89 -17.65
CA LYS A 50 -11.15 -6.61 -16.37
C LYS A 50 -10.79 -5.74 -15.18
N TYR A 51 -9.74 -4.91 -15.28
CA TYR A 51 -9.35 -3.98 -14.21
C TYR A 51 -10.41 -2.90 -13.97
N LYS A 52 -10.97 -2.30 -15.04
CA LYS A 52 -12.02 -1.29 -14.93
C LYS A 52 -13.34 -1.84 -14.36
N ASP A 53 -13.58 -3.13 -14.56
CA ASP A 53 -14.79 -3.81 -14.07
C ASP A 53 -14.69 -4.26 -12.60
N ILE A 54 -13.53 -4.08 -11.94
CA ILE A 54 -13.37 -4.44 -10.52
C ILE A 54 -14.15 -3.44 -9.66
N SER A 55 -15.08 -3.96 -8.87
CA SER A 55 -15.83 -3.15 -7.92
C SER A 55 -14.94 -2.68 -6.76
N ASP A 56 -15.31 -1.57 -6.12
CA ASP A 56 -14.65 -1.05 -4.92
C ASP A 56 -14.61 -2.11 -3.81
N LYS A 57 -15.70 -2.87 -3.67
CA LYS A 57 -15.80 -3.99 -2.74
C LYS A 57 -14.78 -5.09 -3.04
N ASP A 58 -14.55 -5.43 -4.30
CA ASP A 58 -13.58 -6.46 -4.67
C ASP A 58 -12.14 -5.97 -4.60
N HIS A 59 -11.90 -4.68 -4.84
CA HIS A 59 -10.63 -4.04 -4.50
C HIS A 59 -10.34 -4.15 -3.01
N LEU A 60 -11.29 -3.77 -2.15
CA LEU A 60 -11.14 -3.85 -0.69
C LEU A 60 -10.85 -5.28 -0.21
N LYS A 61 -11.59 -6.27 -0.71
CA LYS A 61 -11.30 -7.69 -0.39
C LYS A 61 -9.84 -8.06 -0.71
N LYS A 62 -9.32 -7.64 -1.88
CA LYS A 62 -7.93 -7.91 -2.27
C LYS A 62 -6.93 -7.17 -1.39
N ILE A 63 -7.21 -5.92 -1.02
CA ILE A 63 -6.37 -5.12 -0.11
C ILE A 63 -6.28 -5.80 1.28
N LEU A 64 -7.41 -6.20 1.83
CA LEU A 64 -7.47 -6.84 3.16
C LEU A 64 -6.79 -8.22 3.16
N ALA A 65 -7.08 -9.04 2.15
CA ALA A 65 -6.58 -10.42 2.07
C ALA A 65 -5.08 -10.50 1.73
N MET A 66 -4.51 -9.48 1.08
CA MET A 66 -3.11 -9.49 0.66
C MET A 66 -2.25 -8.48 1.44
N PRO A 67 -2.08 -7.22 1.02
CA PRO A 67 -1.07 -6.36 1.65
C PRO A 67 -1.34 -6.09 3.13
N VAL A 68 -2.59 -5.93 3.56
CA VAL A 68 -2.93 -5.74 4.98
C VAL A 68 -2.57 -6.98 5.78
N HIS A 69 -3.07 -8.17 5.38
CA HIS A 69 -2.72 -9.44 6.02
C HIS A 69 -1.20 -9.65 6.11
N PHE A 70 -0.46 -9.46 5.01
CA PHE A 70 0.99 -9.65 5.01
C PHE A 70 1.76 -8.57 5.77
N LEU A 71 1.24 -7.34 5.91
CA LEU A 71 1.84 -6.32 6.77
C LEU A 71 1.68 -6.70 8.24
N LEU A 72 0.50 -7.17 8.65
CA LEU A 72 0.26 -7.70 10.00
C LEU A 72 1.14 -8.92 10.31
N GLU A 73 1.31 -9.84 9.35
CA GLU A 73 2.14 -11.04 9.53
C GLU A 73 3.64 -10.74 9.62
N SER A 74 4.15 -9.87 8.74
CA SER A 74 5.60 -9.60 8.65
C SER A 74 6.07 -8.44 9.53
N GLY A 75 5.15 -7.57 9.96
CA GLY A 75 5.43 -6.40 10.77
C GLY A 75 4.86 -6.53 12.18
N LYS A 76 4.90 -7.75 12.76
CA LYS A 76 4.53 -8.06 14.15
C LYS A 76 5.39 -7.23 15.10
N GLY A 77 4.98 -6.00 15.37
CA GLY A 77 5.83 -5.01 16.04
C GLY A 77 5.56 -3.57 15.61
N PHE A 78 5.03 -3.34 14.41
CA PHE A 78 4.72 -1.99 13.91
C PHE A 78 3.27 -1.83 13.51
N PHE A 79 2.64 -2.87 12.97
CA PHE A 79 1.25 -2.82 12.55
C PHE A 79 0.33 -3.52 13.55
N ILE A 80 -0.85 -2.94 13.76
CA ILE A 80 -1.91 -3.46 14.61
C ILE A 80 -3.23 -3.48 13.83
N LYS A 81 -4.14 -4.33 14.30
CA LYS A 81 -5.53 -4.39 13.87
C LYS A 81 -6.38 -4.70 15.10
N ASP A 82 -7.41 -3.90 15.32
CA ASP A 82 -8.45 -4.15 16.32
C ASP A 82 -9.83 -4.12 15.65
N ASP A 83 -10.91 -4.10 16.45
CA ASP A 83 -12.28 -4.16 15.93
C ASP A 83 -12.71 -2.91 15.17
N ASP A 84 -12.13 -1.74 15.50
CA ASP A 84 -12.48 -0.43 14.94
C ASP A 84 -11.49 0.04 13.87
N VAL A 85 -10.29 -0.55 13.83
CA VAL A 85 -9.17 -0.15 12.98
C VAL A 85 -8.83 -1.23 11.98
N ILE A 86 -8.98 -0.92 10.68
CA ILE A 86 -8.62 -1.82 9.58
C ILE A 86 -7.14 -2.18 9.59
N LEU A 87 -6.29 -1.17 9.75
CA LEU A 87 -4.85 -1.28 9.92
C LEU A 87 -4.32 0.00 10.57
N GLY A 88 -3.58 -0.16 11.65
CA GLY A 88 -2.96 0.93 12.39
C GLY A 88 -1.46 0.72 12.60
N LEU A 89 -0.79 1.79 12.97
CA LEU A 89 0.55 1.82 13.53
C LEU A 89 0.46 1.66 15.05
N ARG A 90 1.49 1.06 15.64
CA ARG A 90 1.62 0.99 17.10
C ARG A 90 1.72 2.38 17.73
N GLU A 91 1.08 2.56 18.88
CA GLU A 91 1.04 3.85 19.58
C GLU A 91 2.41 4.40 20.00
N GLU A 92 3.39 3.53 20.19
CA GLU A 92 4.78 3.91 20.44
C GLU A 92 5.40 4.73 19.28
N LEU A 93 4.80 4.67 18.08
CA LEU A 93 5.22 5.46 16.92
C LEU A 93 4.57 6.85 16.87
N ARG A 94 3.54 7.15 17.67
CA ARG A 94 2.84 8.44 17.66
C ARG A 94 3.76 9.66 17.84
N PRO A 95 4.79 9.63 18.71
CA PRO A 95 5.72 10.76 18.82
C PRO A 95 6.59 11.00 17.56
N LEU A 96 6.62 10.04 16.63
CA LEU A 96 7.47 10.08 15.45
C LEU A 96 6.72 10.52 14.19
N ILE A 97 5.40 10.41 14.13
CA ILE A 97 4.64 10.68 12.88
C ILE A 97 4.72 12.14 12.42
N ASP A 98 4.86 13.08 13.35
CA ASP A 98 5.02 14.52 13.05
C ASP A 98 6.49 14.93 12.90
N ASN A 99 7.45 14.00 13.08
CA ASN A 99 8.86 14.31 12.95
C ASN A 99 9.23 14.50 11.46
N PRO A 100 9.74 15.68 11.04
CA PRO A 100 10.05 15.93 9.64
C PRO A 100 11.05 14.94 9.02
N VAL A 101 11.99 14.44 9.82
CA VAL A 101 12.96 13.43 9.37
C VAL A 101 12.27 12.09 9.14
N MET A 102 11.34 11.71 10.01
CA MET A 102 10.54 10.49 9.84
C MET A 102 9.70 10.58 8.56
N ILE A 103 8.96 11.68 8.37
CA ILE A 103 8.10 11.92 7.20
C ILE A 103 8.91 11.79 5.90
N GLN A 104 10.08 12.44 5.85
CA GLN A 104 10.98 12.36 4.70
C GLN A 104 11.49 10.94 4.46
N GLN A 105 11.99 10.27 5.51
CA GLN A 105 12.52 8.91 5.39
C GLN A 105 11.45 7.89 4.99
N MET A 106 10.22 8.05 5.49
CA MET A 106 9.08 7.22 5.09
C MET A 106 8.82 7.35 3.59
N LYS A 107 8.83 8.59 3.05
CA LYS A 107 8.70 8.82 1.62
C LYS A 107 9.85 8.20 0.83
N ASP A 108 11.09 8.39 1.27
CA ASP A 108 12.29 7.86 0.60
C ASP A 108 12.24 6.32 0.51
N VAL A 109 11.86 5.66 1.60
CA VAL A 109 11.72 4.19 1.63
C VAL A 109 10.62 3.72 0.69
N ILE A 110 9.46 4.40 0.67
CA ILE A 110 8.37 4.09 -0.25
C ILE A 110 8.82 4.32 -1.70
N ASP A 111 9.52 5.41 -2.02
CA ASP A 111 9.98 5.65 -3.40
C ASP A 111 11.02 4.63 -3.84
N TYR A 112 11.99 4.31 -2.98
CA TYR A 112 12.98 3.28 -3.24
C TYR A 112 12.33 1.92 -3.52
N ARG A 113 11.38 1.50 -2.68
CA ARG A 113 10.67 0.23 -2.86
C ARG A 113 9.81 0.24 -4.14
N THR A 114 9.32 1.40 -4.56
CA THR A 114 8.54 1.56 -5.80
C THR A 114 9.45 1.38 -7.00
N MET A 115 10.62 2.01 -6.96
CA MET A 115 11.64 1.89 -7.99
C MET A 115 12.14 0.45 -8.12
N ASP A 116 12.48 -0.21 -7.00
CA ASP A 116 12.90 -1.61 -6.98
C ASP A 116 11.83 -2.54 -7.57
N TYR A 117 10.56 -2.29 -7.26
CA TYR A 117 9.44 -3.00 -7.87
C TYR A 117 9.45 -2.88 -9.41
N TYR A 118 9.57 -1.67 -9.94
CA TYR A 118 9.64 -1.47 -11.39
C TYR A 118 10.86 -2.16 -12.00
N GLN A 119 12.03 -2.02 -11.38
CA GLN A 119 13.26 -2.67 -11.87
C GLN A 119 13.12 -4.20 -11.95
N ARG A 120 12.56 -4.85 -10.92
CA ARG A 120 12.32 -6.29 -10.93
C ARG A 120 11.39 -6.71 -12.05
N ARG A 121 10.29 -5.96 -12.24
CA ARG A 121 9.34 -6.20 -13.33
C ARG A 121 9.97 -6.11 -14.71
N TYR A 122 10.91 -5.18 -14.92
CA TYR A 122 11.65 -5.09 -16.18
C TYR A 122 12.59 -6.27 -16.38
N ARG A 123 13.31 -6.69 -15.33
CA ARG A 123 14.22 -7.85 -15.39
C ARG A 123 13.47 -9.16 -15.65
N GLU A 124 12.33 -9.38 -15.03
CA GLU A 124 11.51 -10.59 -15.21
C GLU A 124 10.92 -10.71 -16.63
N LYS A 125 10.73 -9.60 -17.36
CA LYS A 125 10.27 -9.63 -18.76
C LYS A 125 11.37 -9.96 -19.77
N GLN A 126 12.64 -9.88 -19.36
CA GLN A 126 13.80 -10.15 -20.21
C GLN A 126 14.25 -11.63 -20.14
N ASN A 127 13.74 -12.38 -19.16
CA ASN A 127 14.02 -13.79 -18.93
C ASN A 127 12.83 -14.66 -19.35
#